data_AF-A0A9X3Z8A3-F1
#
_entry.id   AF-A0A9X3Z8A3-F1
#
_cell.length_a   1.000
_cell.length_b   1.000
_cell.length_c   1.000
_cell.angle_alpha   90.00
_cell.angle_beta   90.00
_cell.angle_gamma   90.00
#
_symmetry.space_group_name_H-M   'P 1'
#
loop_
_entity.id
_entity.type
_entity.pdbx_description
1 polymer ?
#
loop_
_entity_poly.entity_id
_entity_poly.type
_entity_poly.pdbx_seq_one_letter_code
_entity_poly.pdbx_strand_id
1 'polypeptide(L)'
;MDVAILHDELVSDLGSRGYAAMSDEDVAAALNAREIVTYREVPLVAITREMIMMSDARGRFVWDNVRAAAADSGYVGHDLARRLCFLFEGGLPVNWGGAAAQQLLAQAVAVEFFTAEQADILKDTGKVMISRAEQLGLETVRVGEIMDARREDQDHD
;
A
#
# COMPACT_ATOMS: atom_id res chain seq x y z
N MET A 1 -5.20 -1.29 -25.19
CA MET A 1 -5.15 -0.18 -24.23
C MET A 1 -6.42 0.64 -24.43
N ASP A 2 -7.03 1.14 -23.36
CA ASP A 2 -8.29 1.89 -23.41
C ASP A 2 -8.00 3.39 -23.61
N VAL A 3 -8.22 3.89 -24.83
CA VAL A 3 -7.91 5.28 -25.22
C VAL A 3 -8.84 6.27 -24.51
N ALA A 4 -10.09 5.88 -24.23
CA ALA A 4 -11.06 6.74 -23.55
C ALA A 4 -10.63 7.05 -22.11
N ILE A 5 -10.14 6.05 -21.37
CA ILE A 5 -9.60 6.26 -20.01
C ILE A 5 -8.43 7.26 -20.03
N LEU A 6 -7.57 7.15 -21.04
CA LEU A 6 -6.42 8.03 -21.19
C LEU A 6 -6.86 9.44 -21.56
N HIS A 7 -7.79 9.60 -22.50
CA HIS A 7 -8.38 10.89 -22.85
C HIS A 7 -8.98 11.60 -21.63
N ASP A 8 -9.82 10.89 -20.87
CA ASP A 8 -10.47 11.42 -19.68
C ASP A 8 -9.45 11.87 -18.62
N GLU A 9 -8.37 11.11 -18.42
CA GLU A 9 -7.27 11.51 -17.53
C GLU A 9 -6.59 12.80 -18.02
N LEU A 10 -6.30 12.91 -19.32
CA LEU A 10 -5.60 14.06 -19.89
C LEU A 10 -6.44 15.34 -19.82
N VAL A 11 -7.74 15.24 -20.05
CA VAL A 11 -8.68 16.38 -20.03
C VAL A 11 -9.03 16.78 -18.60
N SER A 12 -9.36 15.81 -17.74
CA SER A 12 -9.79 16.11 -16.37
C SER A 12 -8.64 16.58 -15.47
N ASP A 13 -7.40 16.13 -15.76
CA ASP A 13 -6.18 16.41 -15.00
C ASP A 13 -6.43 16.51 -13.49
N LEU A 14 -7.10 15.49 -12.92
CA LEU A 14 -7.52 15.50 -11.51
C LEU A 14 -6.33 15.64 -10.54
N GLY A 15 -5.13 15.31 -10.99
CA GLY A 15 -3.88 15.50 -10.25
C GLY A 15 -3.27 16.89 -10.38
N SER A 16 -3.84 17.78 -11.20
CA SER A 16 -3.27 19.09 -11.57
C SER A 16 -1.81 18.99 -12.00
N ARG A 17 -1.49 17.95 -12.78
CA ARG A 17 -0.14 17.65 -13.26
C ARG A 17 0.26 18.53 -14.44
N GLY A 18 -0.69 19.22 -15.06
CA GLY A 18 -0.46 20.15 -16.15
C GLY A 18 -0.26 19.46 -17.49
N TYR A 19 -0.94 18.33 -17.73
CA TYR A 19 -0.77 17.53 -18.95
C TYR A 19 -1.01 18.34 -20.23
N ALA A 20 -1.91 19.32 -20.21
CA ALA A 20 -2.17 20.19 -21.36
C ALA A 20 -0.95 21.00 -21.82
N ALA A 21 -0.01 21.33 -20.92
CA ALA A 21 1.20 22.09 -21.23
C ALA A 21 2.42 21.21 -21.54
N MET A 22 2.30 19.90 -21.35
CA MET A 22 3.39 18.93 -21.55
C MET A 22 3.43 18.40 -22.99
N SER A 23 4.64 18.09 -23.46
CA SER A 23 4.83 17.30 -24.69
C SER A 23 4.26 15.89 -24.51
N ASP A 24 3.93 15.20 -25.61
CA ASP A 24 3.42 13.83 -25.53
C ASP A 24 4.44 12.88 -24.86
N GLU A 25 5.73 13.12 -25.10
CA GLU A 25 6.84 12.43 -24.45
C GLU A 25 6.85 12.66 -22.93
N ASP A 26 6.69 13.91 -22.48
CA ASP A 26 6.68 14.25 -21.05
C ASP A 26 5.44 13.66 -20.35
N VAL A 27 4.29 13.68 -21.01
CA VAL A 27 3.06 13.07 -20.48
C VAL A 27 3.23 11.56 -20.34
N ALA A 28 3.73 10.88 -21.38
CA ALA A 28 3.97 9.44 -21.32
C ALA A 28 5.00 9.10 -20.22
N ALA A 29 6.07 9.89 -20.09
CA ALA A 29 7.05 9.71 -19.02
C ALA A 29 6.42 9.91 -17.63
N ALA A 30 5.62 10.96 -17.44
CA ALA A 30 4.96 11.26 -16.18
C ALA A 30 3.92 10.19 -15.78
N LEU A 31 3.11 9.72 -16.73
CA LEU A 31 2.11 8.67 -16.48
C LEU A 31 2.76 7.33 -16.10
N ASN A 32 3.94 7.03 -16.65
CA ASN A 32 4.68 5.80 -16.37
C ASN A 32 5.62 5.90 -15.15
N ALA A 33 5.85 7.09 -14.61
CA ALA A 33 6.72 7.27 -13.44
C ALA A 33 6.13 6.55 -12.22
N ARG A 34 6.93 5.66 -11.58
CA ARG A 34 6.51 4.89 -10.40
C ARG A 34 6.67 5.70 -9.11
N GLU A 35 5.80 6.67 -8.92
CA GLU A 35 5.86 7.63 -7.81
C GLU A 35 4.66 7.58 -6.85
N ILE A 36 3.62 6.81 -7.18
CA ILE A 36 2.41 6.70 -6.34
C ILE A 36 2.62 5.56 -5.35
N VAL A 37 2.58 5.90 -4.05
CA VAL A 37 2.61 4.90 -2.98
C VAL A 37 1.27 4.20 -2.90
N THR A 38 1.28 2.88 -3.00
CA THR A 38 0.13 2.03 -2.66
C THR A 38 0.58 0.86 -1.80
N TYR A 39 -0.39 0.14 -1.24
CA TYR A 39 -0.15 -1.00 -0.38
C TYR A 39 -0.86 -2.22 -0.91
N ARG A 40 -0.09 -3.29 -1.12
CA ARG A 40 -0.61 -4.59 -1.57
C ARG A 40 -0.78 -5.55 -0.40
N GLU A 41 -1.52 -6.61 -0.65
CA GLU A 41 -1.53 -7.75 0.25
C GLU A 41 -0.16 -8.42 0.29
N VAL A 42 0.30 -8.69 1.50
CA VAL A 42 1.60 -9.33 1.75
C VAL A 42 1.34 -10.74 2.27
N PRO A 43 1.96 -11.77 1.66
CA PRO A 43 1.92 -13.12 2.20
C PRO A 43 2.53 -13.16 3.59
N LEU A 44 1.91 -13.93 4.47
CA LEU A 44 2.33 -14.03 5.86
C LEU A 44 3.83 -14.31 6.04
N VAL A 45 4.41 -15.19 5.20
CA VAL A 45 5.84 -15.57 5.29
C VAL A 45 6.79 -14.37 5.22
N ALA A 46 6.44 -13.34 4.46
CA ALA A 46 7.26 -12.13 4.36
C ALA A 46 7.17 -11.29 5.65
N ILE A 47 6.00 -11.29 6.30
CA ILE A 47 5.74 -10.53 7.53
C ILE A 47 6.31 -11.25 8.75
N THR A 48 6.15 -12.57 8.83
CA THR A 48 6.68 -13.39 9.93
C THR A 48 8.19 -13.24 10.03
N ARG A 49 8.91 -13.13 8.90
CA ARG A 49 10.35 -12.86 8.91
C ARG A 49 10.66 -11.54 9.62
N GLU A 50 9.99 -10.46 9.25
CA GLU A 50 10.20 -9.14 9.87
C GLU A 50 9.84 -9.16 11.36
N MET A 51 8.72 -9.79 11.72
CA MET A 51 8.29 -9.89 13.12
C MET A 51 9.22 -10.74 14.00
N ILE A 52 9.81 -11.80 13.46
CA ILE A 52 10.80 -12.61 14.18
C ILE A 52 12.07 -11.79 14.42
N MET A 53 12.40 -10.85 13.54
CA MET A 53 13.58 -9.98 13.70
C MET A 53 13.33 -8.79 14.65
N MET A 54 12.07 -8.45 14.94
CA MET A 54 11.71 -7.38 15.85
C MET A 54 11.86 -7.81 17.31
N SER A 55 12.60 -7.02 18.08
CA SER A 55 12.74 -7.19 19.52
C SER A 55 12.25 -5.96 20.28
N ASP A 56 11.72 -6.17 21.48
CA ASP A 56 11.43 -5.10 22.44
C ASP A 56 12.74 -4.51 23.01
N ALA A 57 12.63 -3.43 23.79
CA ALA A 57 13.79 -2.78 24.43
C ALA A 57 14.58 -3.70 25.39
N ARG A 58 14.04 -4.87 25.75
CA ARG A 58 14.66 -5.89 26.60
C ARG A 58 15.26 -7.04 25.80
N GLY A 59 15.26 -6.94 24.47
CA GLY A 59 15.79 -7.96 23.57
C GLY A 59 14.89 -9.19 23.44
N ARG A 60 13.62 -9.12 23.86
CA ARG A 60 12.66 -10.21 23.64
C ARG A 60 11.96 -10.02 22.31
N PHE A 61 11.75 -11.11 21.59
CA PHE A 61 11.02 -11.06 20.34
C PHE A 61 9.60 -10.55 20.58
N VAL A 62 9.21 -9.54 19.80
CA VAL A 62 7.88 -8.94 19.91
C VAL A 62 6.80 -9.99 19.73
N TRP A 63 7.03 -10.96 18.84
CA TRP A 63 6.09 -12.04 18.60
C TRP A 63 5.84 -12.95 19.81
N ASP A 64 6.86 -13.18 20.64
CA ASP A 64 6.71 -14.00 21.84
C ASP A 64 5.88 -13.27 22.90
N ASN A 65 6.03 -11.95 23.01
CA ASN A 65 5.20 -11.13 23.89
C ASN A 65 3.72 -11.16 23.46
N VAL A 66 3.44 -11.05 22.16
CA VAL A 66 2.07 -11.15 21.62
C VAL A 66 1.47 -12.52 21.90
N ARG A 67 2.22 -13.60 21.67
CA ARG A 67 1.75 -14.97 21.97
C ARG A 67 1.50 -15.20 23.45
N ALA A 68 2.37 -14.70 24.33
CA ALA A 68 2.18 -14.77 25.77
C ALA A 68 0.90 -14.03 26.22
N ALA A 69 0.67 -12.82 25.70
CA ALA A 69 -0.54 -12.05 25.96
C ALA A 69 -1.81 -12.72 25.42
N ALA A 70 -1.72 -13.42 24.28
CA ALA A 70 -2.84 -14.20 23.73
C ALA A 70 -3.18 -15.44 24.59
N ALA A 71 -2.20 -15.98 25.33
CA ALA A 71 -2.41 -17.11 26.24
C ALA A 71 -2.92 -16.70 27.63
N ASP A 72 -2.68 -15.45 28.04
CA ASP A 72 -3.11 -14.90 29.33
C ASP A 72 -4.43 -14.15 29.21
N SER A 73 -5.54 -14.77 29.63
CA SER A 73 -6.87 -14.13 29.63
C SER A 73 -7.00 -12.95 30.59
N GLY A 74 -6.05 -12.79 31.54
CA GLY A 74 -6.01 -11.64 32.44
C GLY A 74 -5.27 -10.42 31.87
N TYR A 75 -4.62 -10.57 30.71
CA TYR A 75 -3.81 -9.51 30.12
C TYR A 75 -4.66 -8.41 29.46
N VAL A 76 -4.34 -7.15 29.73
CA VAL A 76 -4.98 -5.98 29.08
C VAL A 76 -4.53 -5.93 27.63
N GLY A 77 -5.38 -6.43 26.73
CA GLY A 77 -5.02 -6.62 25.31
C GLY A 77 -5.13 -8.07 24.84
N HIS A 78 -5.59 -9.01 25.69
CA HIS A 78 -5.80 -10.42 25.35
C HIS A 78 -6.52 -10.62 24.01
N ASP A 79 -7.67 -9.99 23.82
CA ASP A 79 -8.46 -10.14 22.58
C ASP A 79 -7.74 -9.61 21.35
N LEU A 80 -6.98 -8.52 21.52
CA LEU A 80 -6.16 -7.96 20.45
C LEU A 80 -5.01 -8.89 20.10
N ALA A 81 -4.32 -9.43 21.11
CA ALA A 81 -3.25 -10.42 20.93
C ALA A 81 -3.76 -11.65 20.19
N ARG A 82 -4.95 -12.16 20.54
CA ARG A 82 -5.58 -13.28 19.83
C ARG A 82 -5.90 -12.97 18.39
N ARG A 83 -6.37 -11.75 18.08
CA ARG A 83 -6.61 -11.31 16.70
C ARG A 83 -5.31 -11.22 15.91
N LEU A 84 -4.24 -10.71 16.51
CA LEU A 84 -2.91 -10.69 15.91
C LEU A 84 -2.42 -12.13 15.65
N CYS A 85 -2.49 -13.03 16.63
CA CYS A 85 -2.22 -14.47 16.46
C CYS A 85 -3.02 -15.09 15.32
N PHE A 86 -4.33 -14.86 15.26
CA PHE A 86 -5.15 -15.38 14.17
C PHE A 86 -4.69 -14.88 12.79
N LEU A 87 -4.38 -13.59 12.66
CA LEU A 87 -3.90 -13.02 11.39
C LEU A 87 -2.53 -13.57 11.01
N PHE A 88 -1.62 -13.68 12.00
CA PHE A 88 -0.25 -14.10 11.76
C PHE A 88 -0.03 -15.61 11.73
N GLU A 89 -0.98 -16.42 12.17
CA GLU A 89 -0.89 -17.89 12.13
C GLU A 89 -1.89 -18.48 11.15
N GLY A 90 -2.99 -17.77 10.86
CA GLY A 90 -4.03 -18.19 9.92
C GLY A 90 -3.60 -18.18 8.45
N GLY A 91 -2.43 -17.63 8.13
CA GLY A 91 -1.84 -17.71 6.79
C GLY A 91 -2.48 -16.83 5.74
N LEU A 92 -3.42 -15.97 6.11
CA LEU A 92 -4.09 -15.08 5.17
C LEU A 92 -3.17 -13.90 4.79
N PRO A 93 -3.10 -13.52 3.50
CA PRO A 93 -2.46 -12.28 3.10
C PRO A 93 -3.11 -11.07 3.79
N VAL A 94 -2.31 -10.09 4.17
CA VAL A 94 -2.79 -8.87 4.83
C VAL A 94 -2.29 -7.65 4.06
N ASN A 95 -3.20 -6.72 3.75
CA ASN A 95 -2.83 -5.38 3.31
C ASN A 95 -2.55 -4.48 4.52
N TRP A 96 -1.28 -4.40 4.94
CA TRP A 96 -0.88 -3.63 6.12
C TRP A 96 -1.09 -2.13 6.00
N GLY A 97 -1.19 -1.58 4.80
CA GLY A 97 -1.53 -0.18 4.59
C GLY A 97 -3.03 0.11 4.55
N GLY A 98 -3.88 -0.94 4.53
CA GLY A 98 -5.32 -0.79 4.57
C GLY A 98 -5.84 -0.29 5.93
N ALA A 99 -6.98 0.40 5.93
CA ALA A 99 -7.54 1.04 7.13
C ALA A 99 -7.72 0.08 8.32
N ALA A 100 -8.19 -1.14 8.07
CA ALA A 100 -8.38 -2.15 9.12
C ALA A 100 -7.05 -2.59 9.76
N ALA A 101 -6.00 -2.81 8.95
CA ALA A 101 -4.69 -3.19 9.45
C ALA A 101 -4.00 -2.02 10.17
N GLN A 102 -4.15 -0.79 9.67
CA GLN A 102 -3.66 0.42 10.35
C GLN A 102 -4.33 0.62 11.70
N GLN A 103 -5.65 0.38 11.81
CA GLN A 103 -6.36 0.44 13.09
C GLN A 103 -5.85 -0.64 14.06
N LEU A 104 -5.61 -1.85 13.57
CA LEU A 104 -5.06 -2.94 14.38
C LEU A 104 -3.65 -2.62 14.90
N LEU A 105 -2.78 -2.10 14.03
CA LEU A 105 -1.43 -1.66 14.40
C LEU A 105 -1.47 -0.52 15.43
N ALA A 106 -2.36 0.47 15.26
CA ALA A 106 -2.52 1.55 16.22
C ALA A 106 -2.97 1.04 17.60
N GLN A 107 -3.90 0.09 17.64
CA GLN A 107 -4.31 -0.55 18.90
C GLN A 107 -3.15 -1.33 19.54
N ALA A 108 -2.37 -2.04 18.73
CA ALA A 108 -1.24 -2.82 19.21
C ALA A 108 -0.10 -1.94 19.73
N VAL A 109 0.10 -0.75 19.15
CA VAL A 109 0.99 0.27 19.72
C VAL A 109 0.44 0.83 21.03
N ALA A 110 -0.87 1.09 21.11
CA ALA A 110 -1.50 1.62 22.32
C ALA A 110 -1.42 0.69 23.54
N VAL A 111 -1.37 -0.63 23.33
CA VAL A 111 -1.14 -1.63 24.38
C VAL A 111 0.31 -2.10 24.46
N GLU A 112 1.23 -1.39 23.81
CA GLU A 112 2.68 -1.62 23.87
C GLU A 112 3.13 -2.99 23.33
N PHE A 113 2.34 -3.65 22.47
CA PHE A 113 2.84 -4.80 21.71
C PHE A 113 3.88 -4.39 20.68
N PHE A 114 3.68 -3.24 20.03
CA PHE A 114 4.63 -2.66 19.09
C PHE A 114 5.03 -1.25 19.52
N THR A 115 6.22 -0.82 19.13
CA THR A 115 6.51 0.61 19.03
C THR A 115 5.87 1.18 17.76
N ALA A 116 5.71 2.50 17.68
CA ALA A 116 5.26 3.16 16.45
C ALA A 116 6.16 2.82 15.24
N GLU A 117 7.47 2.78 15.46
CA GLU A 117 8.45 2.40 14.44
C GLU A 117 8.27 0.95 13.96
N GLN A 118 8.01 0.00 14.86
CA GLN A 118 7.75 -1.39 14.48
C GLN A 118 6.46 -1.53 13.68
N ALA A 119 5.42 -0.77 14.04
CA ALA A 119 4.18 -0.71 13.28
C ALA A 119 4.40 -0.12 11.86
N ASP A 120 5.26 0.91 11.73
CA ASP A 120 5.63 1.48 10.44
C ASP A 120 6.41 0.48 9.57
N ILE A 121 7.31 -0.32 10.15
CA ILE A 121 8.01 -1.39 9.41
C ILE A 121 6.99 -2.39 8.86
N LEU A 122 6.01 -2.84 9.67
CA LEU A 122 4.97 -3.75 9.23
C LEU A 122 4.13 -3.16 8.10
N LYS A 123 3.73 -1.89 8.22
CA LYS A 123 3.04 -1.15 7.16
C LYS A 123 3.86 -1.13 5.87
N ASP A 124 5.15 -0.86 5.97
CA ASP A 124 6.03 -0.70 4.82
C ASP A 124 6.37 -2.03 4.12
N THR A 125 6.14 -3.19 4.75
CA THR A 125 6.29 -4.50 4.06
C THR A 125 5.39 -4.65 2.83
N GLY A 126 4.22 -3.99 2.83
CA GLY A 126 3.28 -3.98 1.71
C GLY A 126 3.43 -2.81 0.76
N LYS A 127 4.34 -1.88 1.06
CA LYS A 127 4.51 -0.66 0.29
C LYS A 127 5.10 -0.97 -1.07
N VAL A 128 4.41 -0.52 -2.11
CA VAL A 128 4.90 -0.56 -3.48
C VAL A 128 4.67 0.79 -4.14
N MET A 129 5.56 1.13 -5.06
CA MET A 129 5.44 2.31 -5.89
C MET A 129 4.83 1.90 -7.21
N ILE A 130 3.73 2.51 -7.61
CA ILE A 130 3.04 2.26 -8.89
C ILE A 130 3.02 3.53 -9.74
N SER A 131 2.77 3.38 -11.03
CA SER A 131 2.60 4.50 -11.95
C SER A 131 1.15 4.97 -12.00
N ARG A 132 0.90 6.19 -12.52
CA ARG A 132 -0.47 6.67 -12.75
C ARG A 132 -1.16 5.83 -13.82
N ALA A 133 -0.42 5.40 -14.84
CA ALA A 133 -0.88 4.41 -15.81
C ALA A 133 -1.41 3.15 -15.12
N GLU A 134 -0.61 2.55 -14.22
CA GLU A 134 -1.00 1.34 -13.48
C GLU A 134 -2.25 1.60 -12.60
N GLN A 135 -2.32 2.78 -11.96
CA GLN A 135 -3.48 3.17 -11.17
C GLN A 135 -4.78 3.30 -12.01
N LEU A 136 -4.67 3.67 -13.28
CA LEU A 136 -5.77 3.75 -14.24
C LEU A 136 -6.10 2.38 -14.88
N GLY A 137 -5.38 1.31 -14.51
CA GLY A 137 -5.54 -0.01 -15.11
C GLY A 137 -4.82 -0.19 -16.45
N LEU A 138 -3.87 0.70 -16.77
CA LEU A 138 -3.04 0.65 -17.98
C LEU A 138 -1.64 0.10 -17.62
N GLU A 139 -1.10 -0.83 -18.42
CA GLU A 139 0.24 -1.38 -18.14
C GLU A 139 1.36 -0.35 -18.38
N THR A 140 1.34 0.32 -19.53
CA THR A 140 2.33 1.32 -19.93
C THR A 140 1.68 2.21 -20.98
N VAL A 141 1.94 3.51 -20.92
CA VAL A 141 1.45 4.49 -21.88
C VAL A 141 2.57 4.91 -22.82
N ARG A 142 2.34 4.80 -24.12
CA ARG A 142 3.29 5.16 -25.19
C ARG A 142 2.96 6.54 -25.75
N VAL A 143 3.93 7.18 -26.40
CA VAL A 143 3.74 8.51 -26.99
C VAL A 143 2.59 8.52 -28.02
N GLY A 144 2.52 7.52 -28.91
CA GLY A 144 1.44 7.43 -29.90
C GLY A 144 0.06 7.29 -29.29
N GLU A 145 -0.03 6.71 -28.09
CA GLU A 145 -1.28 6.54 -27.36
C GLU A 145 -1.78 7.87 -26.76
N ILE A 146 -0.85 8.76 -26.33
CA ILE A 146 -1.18 10.14 -25.95
C ILE A 146 -1.70 10.92 -27.16
N MET A 147 -1.03 10.78 -28.30
CA MET A 147 -1.43 11.47 -29.54
C MET A 147 -2.83 11.08 -29.98
N ASP A 148 -3.15 9.79 -29.93
CA ASP A 148 -4.47 9.28 -30.30
C ASP A 148 -5.54 9.77 -29.32
N ALA A 149 -5.26 9.72 -28.01
CA ALA A 149 -6.17 10.26 -26.99
C ALA A 149 -6.44 11.77 -27.19
N ARG A 150 -5.43 12.59 -27.46
CA ARG A 150 -5.62 14.04 -27.71
C ARG A 150 -6.38 14.36 -29.00
N ARG A 151 -6.42 13.43 -29.98
CA ARG A 151 -7.18 13.62 -31.22
C ARG A 151 -8.68 13.36 -31.03
N GLU A 152 -9.07 12.46 -30.13
CA GLU A 152 -10.48 12.25 -29.81
C GLU A 152 -11.17 13.53 -29.33
N ASP A 153 -10.46 14.39 -28.61
CA ASP A 153 -10.95 15.71 -28.17
C ASP A 153 -11.28 16.64 -29.37
N GLN A 154 -10.51 16.53 -30.47
CA GLN A 154 -10.64 17.41 -31.63
C GLN A 154 -11.78 17.00 -32.58
N ASP A 155 -12.18 15.74 -32.57
CA ASP A 155 -13.25 15.21 -33.43
C ASP A 155 -14.66 15.44 -32.83
N HIS A 156 -14.75 16.04 -31.64
CA HIS A 156 -16.00 16.31 -30.90
C HIS A 156 -16.32 17.80 -30.68
N ASP A 157 -15.46 18.71 -31.17
CA ASP A 157 -15.67 20.17 -31.27
C ASP A 157 -16.26 20.60 -32.63
#